data_AF-A0A947QYN2-F1
#
_entry.id   AF-A0A947QYN2-F1
#
_cell.length_a   1.000
_cell.length_b   1.000
_cell.length_c   1.000
_cell.angle_alpha   90.00
_cell.angle_beta   90.00
_cell.angle_gamma   90.00
#
_symmetry.space_group_name_H-M   'P 1'
#
loop_
_entity.id
_entity.type
_entity.pdbx_description
1 polymer ?
#
loop_
_entity_poly.entity_id
_entity_poly.type
_entity_poly.pdbx_seq_one_letter_code
_entity_poly.pdbx_strand_id
1 'polypeptide(L)'
;MTLKTILMMITILFISVISHARDYKIEIFKENYKEKLIPGGGELKLYHTWQAKTVFGNKLLVLVGNDSDYRNWLRESLKKNKLYIVKIPKQGENAFENDLAIPVDIQQIHPVWDEKWDCSGCRHGNPEEEPQKNM
;
A
#
# COMPACT_ATOMS: atom_id res chain seq x y z
N MET A 1 -42.52 -15.78 -5.39
CA MET A 1 -41.52 -14.69 -5.44
C MET A 1 -41.71 -13.96 -6.77
N THR A 2 -42.04 -12.67 -6.76
CA THR A 2 -42.35 -11.94 -8.00
C THR A 2 -41.06 -11.52 -8.71
N LEU A 3 -41.10 -11.34 -10.04
CA LEU A 3 -39.96 -10.89 -10.86
C LEU A 3 -39.30 -9.61 -10.29
N LYS A 4 -40.11 -8.72 -9.70
CA LYS A 4 -39.66 -7.51 -8.99
C LYS A 4 -38.77 -7.82 -7.78
N THR A 5 -39.12 -8.81 -6.97
CA THR A 5 -38.29 -9.25 -5.82
C THR A 5 -36.96 -9.85 -6.27
N ILE A 6 -36.93 -10.59 -7.39
CA ILE A 6 -35.69 -11.16 -7.93
C ILE A 6 -34.78 -10.04 -8.46
N LEU A 7 -35.35 -9.09 -9.21
CA LEU A 7 -34.61 -7.95 -9.74
C LEU A 7 -34.04 -7.05 -8.64
N MET A 8 -34.80 -6.85 -7.55
CA MET A 8 -34.37 -6.08 -6.37
C MET A 8 -33.23 -6.77 -5.60
N MET A 9 -33.28 -8.10 -5.44
CA MET A 9 -32.19 -8.86 -4.82
C MET A 9 -30.91 -8.80 -5.68
N ILE A 10 -31.05 -8.88 -7.00
CA ILE A 10 -29.93 -8.79 -7.95
C ILE A 10 -29.30 -7.38 -7.91
N THR A 11 -30.09 -6.31 -7.90
CA THR A 11 -29.53 -4.95 -7.83
C THR A 11 -28.83 -4.64 -6.51
N ILE A 12 -29.29 -5.20 -5.37
CA ILE A 12 -28.60 -5.05 -4.08
C ILE A 12 -27.24 -5.77 -4.07
N LEU A 13 -27.11 -6.90 -4.76
CA LEU A 13 -25.84 -7.62 -4.90
C LEU A 13 -24.80 -6.87 -5.76
N PHE A 14 -25.24 -5.98 -6.66
CA PHE A 14 -24.35 -5.16 -7.50
C PHE A 14 -23.93 -3.82 -6.87
N ILE A 15 -24.42 -3.47 -5.66
CA ILE A 15 -23.94 -2.28 -4.91
C ILE A 15 -22.65 -2.59 -4.14
N SER A 16 -21.97 -3.70 -4.47
CA SER A 16 -20.69 -4.06 -3.87
C SER A 16 -19.62 -3.00 -4.18
N VAL A 17 -19.45 -2.13 -3.20
CA VAL A 17 -18.23 -1.46 -2.78
C VAL A 17 -17.52 -0.66 -3.87
N ILE A 18 -18.00 0.58 -4.09
CA ILE A 18 -17.15 1.62 -4.67
C ILE A 18 -16.11 2.00 -3.60
N SER A 19 -15.06 1.19 -3.48
CA SER A 19 -13.92 1.43 -2.61
C SER A 19 -13.03 2.47 -3.28
N HIS A 20 -13.24 3.74 -2.95
CA HIS A 20 -12.38 4.82 -3.41
C HIS A 20 -11.11 4.83 -2.55
N ALA A 21 -9.98 4.37 -3.10
CA ALA A 21 -8.67 4.65 -2.53
C ALA A 21 -8.35 6.15 -2.68
N ARG A 22 -7.57 6.70 -1.75
CA ARG A 22 -7.06 8.08 -1.82
C ARG A 22 -5.56 8.12 -2.04
N ASP A 23 -5.15 9.11 -2.82
CA ASP A 23 -3.76 9.34 -3.16
C ASP A 23 -3.17 10.46 -2.29
N TYR A 24 -2.08 10.16 -1.60
CA TYR A 24 -1.38 11.11 -0.74
C TYR A 24 0.01 11.40 -1.28
N LYS A 25 0.29 12.67 -1.57
CA LYS A 25 1.65 13.12 -1.86
C LYS A 25 2.47 13.13 -0.58
N ILE A 26 3.64 12.52 -0.62
CA ILE A 26 4.58 12.43 0.48
C ILE A 26 6.00 12.82 0.03
N GLU A 27 6.80 13.29 0.98
CA GLU A 27 8.23 13.54 0.78
C GLU A 27 9.06 12.59 1.66
N ILE A 28 9.84 11.71 1.04
CA ILE A 28 10.73 10.80 1.75
C ILE A 28 12.01 11.53 2.14
N PHE A 29 12.34 11.49 3.43
CA PHE A 29 13.56 12.10 3.95
C PHE A 29 14.53 11.09 4.57
N LYS A 30 14.08 9.86 4.85
CA LYS A 30 14.97 8.79 5.34
C LYS A 30 14.47 7.40 4.96
N GLU A 31 15.36 6.55 4.49
CA GLU A 31 15.15 5.11 4.28
C GLU A 31 15.92 4.33 5.35
N ASN A 32 15.31 3.29 5.91
CA ASN A 32 15.98 2.41 6.87
C ASN A 32 15.67 0.94 6.59
N TYR A 33 16.70 0.10 6.76
CA TYR A 33 16.60 -1.35 6.75
C TYR A 33 16.94 -1.88 8.14
N LYS A 34 16.08 -2.73 8.69
CA LYS A 34 16.33 -3.39 9.96
C LYS A 34 16.13 -4.88 9.82
N GLU A 35 17.20 -5.63 10.03
CA GLU A 35 17.14 -7.07 10.15
C GLU A 35 16.76 -7.43 11.59
N LYS A 36 15.80 -8.34 11.75
CA LYS A 36 15.43 -8.87 13.06
C LYS A 36 15.17 -10.36 12.95
N LEU A 37 15.82 -11.15 13.79
CA LEU A 37 15.47 -12.56 13.96
C LEU A 37 14.06 -12.66 14.55
N ILE A 38 13.20 -13.46 13.93
CA ILE A 38 11.90 -13.78 14.50
C ILE A 38 12.12 -14.70 15.71
N PRO A 39 11.65 -14.34 16.92
CA PRO A 39 11.76 -15.22 18.07
C PRO A 39 11.11 -16.57 17.77
N GLY A 40 11.89 -17.65 17.84
CA GLY A 40 11.41 -19.03 17.67
C GLY A 40 11.39 -19.60 16.25
N GLY A 41 11.74 -18.81 15.22
CA GLY A 41 11.64 -19.24 13.82
C GLY A 41 12.96 -19.44 13.07
N GLY A 42 14.10 -18.97 13.62
CA GLY A 42 15.40 -19.02 12.93
C GLY A 42 15.52 -18.14 11.68
N GLU A 43 14.40 -17.66 11.12
CA GLU A 43 14.36 -16.80 9.95
C GLU A 43 14.62 -15.33 10.30
N LEU A 44 15.46 -14.70 9.46
CA LEU A 44 15.81 -13.30 9.55
C LEU A 44 14.80 -12.48 8.73
N LYS A 45 14.04 -11.62 9.42
CA LYS A 45 13.07 -10.73 8.76
C LYS A 45 13.70 -9.37 8.52
N LEU A 46 13.80 -8.98 7.25
CA LEU A 46 14.22 -7.65 6.82
C LEU A 46 13.00 -6.70 6.81
N TYR A 47 13.03 -5.68 7.65
CA TYR A 47 12.06 -4.60 7.66
C TYR A 47 12.60 -3.43 6.85
N HIS A 48 11.92 -3.10 5.76
CA HIS A 48 12.21 -1.91 4.96
C HIS A 48 11.21 -0.81 5.34
N THR A 49 11.71 0.36 5.74
CA THR A 49 10.87 1.47 6.20
C THR A 49 11.30 2.80 5.62
N TRP A 50 10.33 3.67 5.35
CA TRP A 50 10.54 5.05 4.94
C TRP A 50 10.00 6.01 5.99
N GLN A 51 10.76 7.05 6.30
CA GLN A 51 10.27 8.20 7.03
C GLN A 51 9.86 9.27 6.02
N ALA A 52 8.61 9.68 6.09
CA ALA A 52 7.97 10.54 5.11
C ALA A 52 7.30 11.74 5.79
N LYS A 53 7.44 12.92 5.20
CA LYS A 53 6.59 14.08 5.53
C LYS A 53 5.29 13.95 4.75
N THR A 54 4.19 14.12 5.45
CA THR A 54 2.84 14.11 4.89
C THR A 54 2.08 15.37 5.31
N VAL A 55 0.89 15.58 4.74
CA VAL A 55 -0.01 16.66 5.19
C VAL A 55 -0.46 16.51 6.65
N PHE A 56 -0.34 15.30 7.22
CA PHE A 56 -0.68 14.97 8.61
C PHE A 56 0.55 14.84 9.51
N GLY A 57 1.72 15.34 9.07
CA GLY A 57 2.97 15.28 9.81
C GLY A 57 3.89 14.13 9.38
N ASN A 58 4.92 13.87 10.19
CA ASN A 58 5.93 12.85 9.88
C ASN A 58 5.40 11.45 10.18
N LYS A 59 5.54 10.53 9.22
CA LYS A 59 5.07 9.14 9.33
C LYS A 59 6.19 8.16 9.01
N LEU A 60 6.12 7.00 9.63
CA LEU A 60 6.96 5.85 9.35
C LEU A 60 6.17 4.85 8.50
N LEU A 61 6.46 4.79 7.21
CA LEU A 61 5.86 3.82 6.30
C LEU A 61 6.63 2.50 6.39
N VAL A 62 5.93 1.43 6.76
CA VAL A 62 6.48 0.08 6.80
C VAL A 62 6.15 -0.62 5.49
N LEU A 63 7.17 -0.87 4.66
CA LEU A 63 6.99 -1.32 3.28
C LEU A 63 6.77 -2.84 3.23
N VAL A 64 5.52 -3.24 3.02
CA VAL A 64 5.08 -4.64 2.89
C VAL A 64 4.88 -5.03 1.42
N GLY A 65 4.52 -6.28 1.15
CA GLY A 65 4.37 -6.80 -0.22
C GLY A 65 5.59 -7.58 -0.73
N ASN A 66 5.32 -8.59 -1.55
CA ASN A 66 6.29 -9.56 -2.05
C ASN A 66 6.59 -9.37 -3.55
N ASP A 67 7.23 -8.24 -3.87
CA ASP A 67 7.68 -7.90 -5.22
C ASP A 67 9.12 -7.36 -5.13
N SER A 68 10.10 -8.25 -5.32
CA SER A 68 11.52 -7.91 -5.17
C SER A 68 11.99 -6.92 -6.22
N ASP A 69 11.47 -7.04 -7.44
CA ASP A 69 11.89 -6.24 -8.58
C ASP A 69 11.36 -4.82 -8.42
N TYR A 70 10.08 -4.67 -8.06
CA TYR A 70 9.50 -3.36 -7.75
C TYR A 70 10.20 -2.70 -6.57
N ARG A 71 10.50 -3.46 -5.51
CA ARG A 71 11.20 -2.95 -4.33
C ARG A 71 12.60 -2.44 -4.68
N ASN A 72 13.34 -3.16 -5.52
CA ASN A 72 14.66 -2.73 -6.00
C ASN A 72 14.55 -1.46 -6.84
N TRP A 73 13.54 -1.37 -7.71
CA TRP A 73 13.32 -0.16 -8.48
C TRP A 73 12.92 1.04 -7.64
N LEU A 74 12.03 0.88 -6.64
CA LEU A 74 11.69 1.96 -5.71
C LEU A 74 12.95 2.50 -5.02
N ARG A 75 13.88 1.62 -4.65
CA ARG A 75 15.18 2.00 -4.07
C ARG A 75 16.01 2.84 -5.05
N GLU A 76 16.12 2.40 -6.30
CA GLU A 76 16.87 3.16 -7.32
C GLU A 76 16.20 4.49 -7.66
N SER A 77 14.86 4.53 -7.71
CA SER A 77 14.09 5.75 -7.91
C SER A 77 14.29 6.73 -6.76
N LEU A 78 14.37 6.26 -5.51
CA LEU A 78 14.53 7.11 -4.32
C LEU A 78 15.87 7.87 -4.31
N LYS A 79 16.90 7.34 -4.98
CA LYS A 79 18.19 8.04 -5.13
C LYS A 79 18.07 9.31 -5.98
N LYS A 80 17.05 9.38 -6.85
CA LYS A 80 16.81 10.49 -7.77
C LYS A 80 15.67 11.39 -7.32
N ASN A 81 14.62 10.78 -6.76
CA ASN A 81 13.36 11.42 -6.43
C ASN A 81 13.03 11.26 -4.95
N LYS A 82 12.48 12.31 -4.33
CA LYS A 82 12.00 12.24 -2.94
C LYS A 82 10.49 12.38 -2.81
N LEU A 83 9.80 12.74 -3.89
CA LEU A 83 8.36 12.96 -3.91
C LEU A 83 7.64 11.75 -4.50
N TYR A 84 6.74 11.19 -3.72
CA TYR A 84 5.95 10.02 -4.07
C TYR A 84 4.47 10.27 -3.82
N ILE A 85 3.64 9.49 -4.49
CA ILE A 85 2.22 9.33 -4.25
C ILE A 85 2.05 7.96 -3.60
N VAL A 86 1.32 7.91 -2.49
CA VAL A 86 0.91 6.67 -1.85
C VAL A 86 -0.60 6.53 -1.93
N LYS A 87 -1.05 5.43 -2.53
CA LYS A 87 -2.47 5.09 -2.68
C LYS A 87 -2.94 4.29 -1.46
N ILE A 88 -3.72 4.90 -0.60
CA ILE A 88 -4.24 4.28 0.61
C ILE A 88 -5.69 3.84 0.37
N PRO A 89 -6.04 2.56 0.61
CA PRO A 89 -7.42 2.09 0.50
C PRO A 89 -8.30 2.77 1.56
N LYS A 90 -9.59 2.96 1.27
CA LYS A 90 -10.52 3.68 2.15
C LYS A 90 -10.51 3.20 3.61
N GLN A 91 -10.38 1.90 3.80
CA GLN A 91 -10.32 1.26 5.12
C GLN A 91 -9.10 1.70 5.94
N GLY A 92 -8.00 2.05 5.27
CA GLY A 92 -6.74 2.51 5.87
C GLY A 92 -6.61 4.02 6.00
N GLU A 93 -7.58 4.82 5.54
CA GLU A 93 -7.49 6.29 5.57
C GLU A 93 -7.33 6.81 7.00
N ASN A 94 -8.18 6.37 7.93
CA ASN A 94 -8.10 6.82 9.33
C ASN A 94 -6.75 6.48 9.97
N ALA A 95 -6.21 5.28 9.69
CA ALA A 95 -4.88 4.90 10.16
C ALA A 95 -3.81 5.78 9.52
N PHE A 96 -3.91 6.04 8.22
CA PHE A 96 -2.99 6.92 7.52
C PHE A 96 -3.03 8.35 8.05
N GLU A 97 -4.17 8.87 8.48
CA GLU A 97 -4.27 10.21 9.07
C GLU A 97 -3.70 10.24 10.50
N ASN A 98 -4.07 9.29 11.35
CA ASN A 98 -3.87 9.38 12.79
C ASN A 98 -2.62 8.66 13.30
N ASP A 99 -2.17 7.59 12.63
CA ASP A 99 -1.10 6.75 13.16
C ASP A 99 0.30 7.25 12.76
N LEU A 100 1.28 7.00 13.62
CA LEU A 100 2.68 7.35 13.36
C LEU A 100 3.37 6.36 12.43
N ALA A 101 2.98 5.08 12.48
CA ALA A 101 3.59 4.02 11.69
C ALA A 101 2.50 3.20 10.98
N ILE A 102 2.58 3.11 9.66
CA ILE A 102 1.53 2.50 8.83
C ILE A 102 2.17 1.50 7.86
N PRO A 103 1.63 0.27 7.74
CA PRO A 103 2.02 -0.64 6.68
C PRO A 103 1.51 -0.13 5.34
N VAL A 104 2.39 -0.08 4.34
CA VAL A 104 2.04 0.33 2.98
C VAL A 104 2.59 -0.73 2.03
N ASP A 105 1.73 -1.27 1.17
CA ASP A 105 2.16 -2.19 0.14
C ASP A 105 3.04 -1.44 -0.86
N ILE A 106 4.19 -2.01 -1.22
CA ILE A 106 5.11 -1.38 -2.16
C ILE A 106 4.43 -1.01 -3.48
N GLN A 107 3.48 -1.79 -3.98
CA GLN A 107 2.77 -1.52 -5.25
C GLN A 107 1.78 -0.34 -5.16
N GLN A 108 1.57 0.24 -3.97
CA GLN A 108 0.76 1.45 -3.77
C GLN A 108 1.58 2.74 -3.85
N ILE A 109 2.90 2.64 -4.05
CA ILE A 109 3.81 3.78 -3.97
C ILE A 109 4.35 4.10 -5.35
N HIS A 110 4.15 5.33 -5.81
CA HIS A 110 4.54 5.75 -7.16
C HIS A 110 5.31 7.07 -7.11
N PRO A 111 6.39 7.27 -7.87
CA PRO A 111 7.03 8.57 -7.97
C PRO A 111 6.06 9.59 -8.58
N VAL A 112 6.18 10.86 -8.17
CA VAL A 112 5.35 11.96 -8.71
C VAL A 112 5.69 12.26 -10.18
N TRP A 113 6.92 11.99 -10.59
CA TRP A 113 7.44 12.30 -11.93
C TRP A 113 7.36 11.10 -12.88
N ASP A 114 7.57 11.34 -14.18
CA ASP A 114 7.45 10.38 -15.30
C ASP A 114 8.41 9.16 -15.25
N GLU A 115 9.11 8.91 -14.15
CA GLU A 115 9.75 7.61 -13.92
C GLU A 115 8.67 6.55 -13.73
N LYS A 116 8.23 5.95 -14.83
CA LYS A 116 7.30 4.84 -14.82
C LYS A 116 8.05 3.55 -14.57
N TRP A 117 7.47 2.69 -13.74
CA TRP A 117 7.90 1.31 -13.66
C TRP A 117 7.52 0.60 -14.96
N ASP A 118 8.50 0.32 -15.80
CA ASP A 118 8.31 -0.44 -17.04
C ASP A 118 8.42 -1.93 -16.73
N CYS A 119 7.29 -2.53 -16.34
CA CYS A 119 7.18 -3.97 -16.19
C CYS A 119 5.98 -4.48 -17.01
N SER A 120 6.30 -5.17 -18.10
CA SER A 120 5.33 -5.73 -19.06
C SER A 120 4.51 -6.93 -18.52
N GLY A 121 4.67 -7.32 -17.26
CA GLY A 121 3.96 -8.45 -16.63
C GLY A 121 3.60 -8.29 -15.15
N CYS A 122 3.81 -7.13 -14.54
CA CYS A 122 3.55 -6.93 -13.11
C CYS A 122 2.07 -6.58 -12.87
N ARG A 123 1.48 -7.08 -11.77
CA ARG A 123 0.15 -6.65 -11.31
C ARG A 123 0.27 -5.22 -10.79
N HIS A 124 -0.42 -4.28 -11.43
CA HIS A 124 -0.45 -2.89 -10.99
C HIS A 124 -1.49 -2.69 -9.89
N GLY A 125 -1.03 -2.38 -8.67
CA GLY A 125 -1.76 -1.52 -7.73
C GLY A 125 -3.06 -2.05 -7.13
N ASN A 126 -3.28 -3.37 -7.09
CA ASN A 126 -4.29 -3.96 -6.21
C ASN A 126 -3.57 -4.74 -5.11
N PRO A 127 -3.68 -4.34 -3.83
CA PRO A 127 -3.17 -5.15 -2.74
C PRO A 127 -3.79 -6.54 -2.80
N GLU A 128 -3.03 -7.58 -2.42
CA GLU A 128 -3.66 -8.84 -2.05
C GLU A 128 -4.71 -8.54 -0.96
N GLU A 129 -5.94 -9.00 -1.16
CA GLU A 129 -6.97 -8.89 -0.14
C GLU A 129 -6.42 -9.49 1.16
N GLU A 130 -6.46 -8.70 2.24
CA GLU A 130 -6.00 -9.14 3.55
C GLU A 130 -6.67 -10.49 3.87
N PRO A 131 -5.91 -11.53 4.27
CA PRO A 131 -6.51 -12.83 4.52
C PRO A 131 -7.62 -12.66 5.56
N GLN A 132 -8.84 -13.07 5.20
CA GLN A 132 -9.99 -12.98 6.09
C GLN A 132 -9.61 -13.61 7.42
N LYS A 133 -9.61 -12.78 8.46
CA LYS A 133 -9.39 -13.23 9.83
C LYS A 133 -10.60 -14.09 10.19
N ASN A 134 -10.48 -15.40 9.99
CA ASN A 134 -11.49 -16.37 10.40
C ASN A 134 -11.78 -16.12 11.88
N MET A 135 -13.00 -15.68 12.16
CA MET A 135 -13.53 -15.44 13.49
C MET A 135 -14.41 -16.62 13.90
#